data_AF-A0A7Y5TI63-F1
#
_entry.id   AF-A0A7Y5TI63-F1
#
_cell.length_a   1.000
_cell.length_b   1.000
_cell.length_c   1.000
_cell.angle_alpha   90.00
_cell.angle_beta   90.00
_cell.angle_gamma   90.00
#
_symmetry.space_group_name_H-M   'P 1'
#
loop_
_entity.id
_entity.type
_entity.pdbx_description
1 polymer ?
#
loop_
_entity_poly.entity_id
_entity_poly.type
_entity_poly.pdbx_seq_one_letter_code
_entity_poly.pdbx_strand_id
1 'polypeptide(L)'
;MPIVFVHGVAVRDVDEQRPELARATRAFGEVAWPTIQGHLRQHVAPAISTDPAGVPIMRVYWGDLGARFAFGGRSLVSRPQDLTDAAAQALESAVEGPVEGAVEATGSPEGTVSTEDAVSTEPRGIRRLRDLATSLRRPVEDFVPVFLGDVMTYVATRGTAQAPGPIVERVLAGLEAAAFAAESRGEPIVVLTHSMGGQVVYDIVTHFLPRMPEHQGVRIDFWCAAASQVGYFEELGLFLESAPDRGPGPTAYPPSEHLGGWWNVWDHADLLSFRAEGVIDGVDDSAFFAAGTLATDHYRYLRNVDFYRTLAAKVRASIGQTGPA
;
A
#
# COMPACT_ATOMS: atom_id res chain seq x y z
N MET A 1 14.71 -3.34 20.05
CA MET A 1 13.26 -3.39 19.92
C MET A 1 13.01 -3.60 18.45
N PRO A 2 12.44 -4.72 18.00
CA PRO A 2 12.25 -4.96 16.57
C PRO A 2 11.14 -4.06 16.01
N ILE A 3 11.39 -3.49 14.83
CA ILE A 3 10.36 -2.87 14.01
C ILE A 3 10.11 -3.81 12.83
N VAL A 4 8.87 -4.24 12.66
CA VAL A 4 8.45 -5.09 11.54
C VAL A 4 7.65 -4.25 10.55
N PHE A 5 8.10 -4.20 9.31
CA PHE A 5 7.37 -3.60 8.21
C PHE A 5 6.71 -4.69 7.36
N VAL A 6 5.37 -4.74 7.35
CA VAL A 6 4.59 -5.67 6.52
C VAL A 6 3.94 -4.88 5.39
N HIS A 7 4.43 -5.09 4.17
CA HIS A 7 3.94 -4.36 3.00
C HIS A 7 2.92 -5.20 2.23
N GLY A 8 1.78 -4.61 1.88
CA GLY A 8 0.90 -5.08 0.80
C GLY A 8 1.45 -4.92 -0.64
N VAL A 9 0.51 -4.91 -1.58
CA VAL A 9 0.59 -5.62 -2.86
C VAL A 9 1.22 -4.91 -4.05
N ALA A 10 1.44 -3.60 -3.97
CA ALA A 10 1.87 -2.85 -5.14
C ALA A 10 3.39 -2.60 -5.25
N VAL A 11 4.17 -3.36 -4.48
CA VAL A 11 5.61 -3.51 -4.71
C VAL A 11 5.89 -4.95 -5.10
N ARG A 12 5.99 -5.23 -6.39
CA ARG A 12 6.58 -6.49 -6.85
C ARG A 12 8.08 -6.27 -6.93
N ASP A 13 8.83 -6.84 -5.99
CA ASP A 13 10.28 -6.92 -6.13
C ASP A 13 10.54 -7.58 -7.50
N VAL A 14 11.40 -6.94 -8.30
CA VAL A 14 11.47 -7.14 -9.74
C VAL A 14 11.62 -8.62 -10.06
N ASP A 15 10.60 -9.20 -10.70
CA ASP A 15 10.76 -10.51 -11.32
C ASP A 15 11.64 -10.31 -12.55
N GLU A 16 12.91 -10.74 -12.46
CA GLU A 16 13.87 -10.72 -13.57
C GLU A 16 13.30 -11.40 -14.83
N GLN A 17 12.34 -12.31 -14.64
CA GLN A 17 11.73 -13.07 -15.72
C GLN A 17 10.65 -12.25 -16.46
N ARG A 18 10.10 -11.15 -15.89
CA ARG A 18 8.98 -10.38 -16.47
C ARG A 18 8.99 -8.86 -16.14
N PRO A 19 9.89 -8.06 -16.74
CA PRO A 19 10.05 -6.63 -16.45
C PRO A 19 8.85 -5.73 -16.81
N GLU A 20 8.00 -6.14 -17.76
CA GLU A 20 6.84 -5.39 -18.25
C GLU A 20 5.82 -5.04 -17.14
N LEU A 21 5.48 -6.05 -16.32
CA LEU A 21 4.45 -5.95 -15.28
C LEU A 21 5.01 -5.23 -14.03
N ALA A 22 6.30 -5.47 -13.73
CA ALA A 22 7.04 -4.77 -12.68
C ALA A 22 7.18 -3.26 -12.99
N ARG A 23 7.29 -2.86 -14.26
CA ARG A 23 7.32 -1.44 -14.67
C ARG A 23 5.96 -0.75 -14.48
N ALA A 24 4.85 -1.45 -14.75
CA ALA A 24 3.50 -0.90 -14.57
C ALA A 24 3.16 -0.62 -13.10
N THR A 25 3.63 -1.45 -12.17
CA THR A 25 3.46 -1.25 -10.72
C THR A 25 4.34 -0.11 -10.16
N ARG A 26 5.57 0.07 -10.69
CA ARG A 26 6.45 1.20 -10.31
C ARG A 26 5.86 2.59 -10.59
N ALA A 27 4.94 2.70 -11.54
CA ALA A 27 4.30 3.98 -11.88
C ALA A 27 3.43 4.55 -10.74
N PHE A 28 3.13 3.77 -9.69
CA PHE A 28 2.38 4.21 -8.49
C PHE A 28 3.21 4.84 -7.38
N GLY A 29 4.47 5.18 -7.63
CA GLY A 29 5.24 5.88 -6.62
C GLY A 29 5.70 4.96 -5.48
N GLU A 30 6.15 3.76 -5.83
CA GLU A 30 6.87 2.88 -4.91
C GLU A 30 7.90 3.66 -4.08
N VAL A 31 7.93 3.39 -2.78
CA VAL A 31 8.96 3.88 -1.88
C VAL A 31 9.95 2.76 -1.67
N ALA A 32 11.18 2.98 -2.13
CA ALA A 32 12.25 2.00 -1.99
C ALA A 32 12.44 1.63 -0.51
N TRP A 33 12.59 0.34 -0.23
CA TRP A 33 12.77 -0.16 1.13
C TRP A 33 13.87 0.58 1.93
N PRO A 34 15.06 0.91 1.36
CA PRO A 34 16.07 1.67 2.10
C PRO A 34 15.59 3.03 2.62
N THR A 35 14.68 3.70 1.91
CA THR A 35 14.09 4.96 2.34
C THR A 35 13.18 4.76 3.55
N ILE A 36 12.29 3.77 3.49
CA ILE A 36 11.40 3.41 4.61
C ILE A 36 12.24 3.01 5.83
N GLN A 37 13.22 2.13 5.63
CA GLN A 37 14.12 1.66 6.67
C GLN A 37 14.91 2.82 7.29
N GLY A 38 15.39 3.77 6.48
CA GLY A 38 16.07 4.97 6.93
C GLY A 38 15.19 5.84 7.83
N HIS A 39 13.95 6.10 7.45
CA HIS A 39 13.02 6.87 8.28
C HIS A 39 12.63 6.14 9.58
N LEU A 40 12.39 4.83 9.52
CA LEU A 40 12.15 4.02 10.72
C LEU A 40 13.35 4.07 11.67
N ARG A 41 14.57 3.92 11.14
CA ARG A 41 15.82 4.03 11.89
C ARG A 41 15.99 5.40 12.53
N GLN A 42 15.73 6.46 11.78
CA GLN A 42 16.00 7.82 12.21
C GLN A 42 14.95 8.36 13.19
N HIS A 43 13.68 7.98 13.04
CA HIS A 43 12.58 8.61 13.77
C HIS A 43 11.88 7.68 14.76
N VAL A 44 11.69 6.40 14.40
CA VAL A 44 10.91 5.45 15.21
C VAL A 44 11.80 4.63 16.15
N ALA A 45 12.97 4.17 15.70
CA ALA A 45 13.90 3.44 16.57
C ALA A 45 14.28 4.21 17.86
N PRO A 46 14.47 5.55 17.85
CA PRO A 46 14.68 6.34 19.07
C PRO A 46 13.44 6.56 19.94
N ALA A 47 12.25 6.19 19.47
CA ALA A 47 11.05 6.17 20.32
C ALA A 47 10.97 4.93 21.20
N ILE A 48 11.70 3.89 20.82
CA ILE A 48 11.60 2.58 21.44
C ILE A 48 12.91 2.29 22.18
N SER A 49 14.09 2.33 21.56
CA SER A 49 15.34 1.90 22.21
C SER A 49 16.30 3.04 22.53
N THR A 50 17.12 2.85 23.58
CA THR A 50 18.27 3.70 23.91
C THR A 50 19.49 3.43 23.01
N ASP A 51 19.48 2.31 22.27
CA ASP A 51 20.38 2.01 21.16
C ASP A 51 19.59 1.92 19.84
N PRO A 52 19.25 3.07 19.21
CA PRO A 52 18.49 3.07 17.96
C PRO A 52 19.24 2.43 16.79
N ALA A 53 20.57 2.34 16.84
CA ALA A 53 21.37 1.73 15.78
C ALA A 53 21.28 0.19 15.82
N GLY A 54 21.20 -0.39 17.02
CA GLY A 54 21.05 -1.83 17.23
C GLY A 54 19.63 -2.38 17.05
N VAL A 55 18.63 -1.53 16.87
CA VAL A 55 17.22 -1.96 16.65
C VAL A 55 17.09 -2.81 15.37
N PRO A 56 16.59 -4.07 15.43
CA PRO A 56 16.28 -4.82 14.22
C PRO A 56 15.14 -4.14 13.46
N ILE A 57 15.29 -3.92 12.15
CA ILE A 57 14.22 -3.40 11.29
C ILE A 57 14.03 -4.40 10.16
N MET A 58 12.92 -5.12 10.22
CA MET A 58 12.64 -6.28 9.38
C MET A 58 11.59 -5.93 8.34
N ARG A 59 11.83 -6.29 7.08
CA ARG A 59 10.82 -6.22 6.02
C ARG A 59 10.24 -7.62 5.84
N VAL A 60 8.94 -7.75 6.02
CA VAL A 60 8.19 -8.96 5.70
C VAL A 60 7.49 -8.70 4.36
N TYR A 61 8.07 -9.29 3.31
CA TYR A 61 7.55 -9.19 1.96
C TYR A 61 6.79 -10.47 1.58
N TRP A 62 5.55 -10.32 1.13
CA TRP A 62 4.71 -11.46 0.70
C TRP A 62 4.13 -11.29 -0.71
N GLY A 63 4.43 -10.19 -1.42
CA GLY A 63 3.86 -9.91 -2.74
C GLY A 63 4.19 -10.96 -3.81
N ASP A 64 5.22 -11.79 -3.59
CA ASP A 64 5.56 -12.95 -4.43
C ASP A 64 4.55 -14.10 -4.31
N LEU A 65 3.80 -14.17 -3.21
CA LEU A 65 2.73 -15.14 -2.95
C LEU A 65 1.35 -14.66 -3.40
N GLY A 66 1.25 -13.40 -3.83
CA GLY A 66 0.02 -12.82 -4.35
C GLY A 66 -0.42 -13.45 -5.68
N ALA A 67 -1.52 -12.95 -6.21
CA ALA A 67 -2.06 -13.32 -7.52
C ALA A 67 -1.01 -13.19 -8.62
N ARG A 68 -1.10 -14.09 -9.60
CA ARG A 68 -0.26 -14.05 -10.80
C ARG A 68 -1.15 -14.11 -12.02
N PHE A 69 -0.86 -13.28 -13.02
CA PHE A 69 -1.54 -13.39 -14.30
C PHE A 69 -1.07 -14.64 -15.03
N ALA A 70 -1.88 -15.69 -15.00
CA ALA A 70 -1.60 -16.96 -15.71
C ALA A 70 -1.32 -16.75 -17.20
N PHE A 71 -1.95 -15.74 -17.81
CA PHE A 71 -1.78 -15.39 -19.23
C PHE A 71 -0.97 -14.12 -19.44
N GLY A 72 -0.13 -13.73 -18.48
CA GLY A 72 0.80 -12.61 -18.64
C GLY A 72 0.14 -11.25 -18.84
N GLY A 73 -1.02 -11.02 -18.24
CA GLY A 73 -1.74 -9.75 -18.30
C GLY A 73 -2.56 -9.54 -19.57
N ARG A 74 -2.76 -10.58 -20.41
CA ARG A 74 -3.58 -10.48 -21.63
C ARG A 74 -5.03 -10.05 -21.38
N SER A 75 -5.56 -10.22 -20.17
CA SER A 75 -6.89 -9.72 -19.79
C SER A 75 -6.94 -8.21 -19.59
N LEU A 76 -5.79 -7.52 -19.52
CA LEU A 76 -5.69 -6.06 -19.39
C LEU A 76 -5.94 -5.34 -20.74
N VAL A 77 -6.70 -5.96 -21.64
CA VAL A 77 -6.99 -5.57 -23.05
C VAL A 77 -7.74 -4.25 -23.25
N SER A 78 -8.03 -3.51 -22.17
CA SER A 78 -8.47 -2.10 -22.27
C SER A 78 -7.36 -1.18 -22.83
N ARG A 79 -6.15 -1.69 -23.05
CA ARG A 79 -5.04 -1.02 -23.74
C ARG A 79 -5.33 -0.98 -25.26
N PRO A 80 -5.43 0.20 -25.90
CA PRO A 80 -5.37 0.27 -27.35
C PRO A 80 -4.02 -0.31 -27.81
N GLN A 81 -4.05 -1.32 -28.68
CA GLN A 81 -2.83 -1.98 -29.21
C GLN A 81 -1.90 -0.99 -29.94
N ASP A 82 -2.43 0.13 -30.41
CA ASP A 82 -1.74 1.06 -31.34
C ASP A 82 -0.85 2.11 -30.65
N LEU A 83 -0.83 2.19 -29.32
CA LEU A 83 -0.06 3.24 -28.61
C LEU A 83 1.37 2.85 -28.29
N THR A 84 1.68 1.56 -28.15
CA THR A 84 3.05 1.07 -27.96
C THR A 84 3.90 1.31 -29.19
N ASP A 85 3.32 1.12 -30.38
CA ASP A 85 4.03 1.31 -31.65
C ASP A 85 4.23 2.80 -31.96
N ALA A 86 3.23 3.64 -31.66
CA ALA A 86 3.34 5.09 -31.84
C ALA A 86 4.34 5.74 -30.86
N ALA A 87 4.40 5.29 -29.60
CA ALA A 87 5.35 5.81 -28.61
C ALA A 87 6.79 5.34 -28.87
N ALA A 88 6.97 4.09 -29.33
CA ALA A 88 8.27 3.58 -29.75
C ALA A 88 8.79 4.32 -31.01
N GLN A 89 7.92 4.50 -32.02
CA GLN A 89 8.26 5.27 -33.23
C GLN A 89 8.53 6.75 -32.94
N ALA A 90 7.78 7.39 -32.04
CA ALA A 90 8.03 8.77 -31.65
C ALA A 90 9.37 8.94 -30.93
N LEU A 91 9.81 7.95 -30.15
CA LEU A 91 11.10 7.99 -29.46
C LEU A 91 12.27 7.80 -30.43
N GLU A 92 12.15 6.92 -31.42
CA GLU A 92 13.13 6.79 -32.52
C GLU A 92 13.18 8.07 -33.38
N SER A 93 12.02 8.67 -33.67
CA SER A 93 11.93 9.91 -34.46
C SER A 93 12.53 11.13 -33.74
N ALA A 94 12.47 11.17 -32.41
CA ALA A 94 13.04 12.24 -31.60
C ALA A 94 14.57 12.13 -31.44
N VAL A 95 15.15 10.95 -31.69
CA VAL A 95 16.60 10.72 -31.64
C VAL A 95 17.27 11.09 -32.98
N GLU A 96 16.52 11.14 -34.09
CA GLU A 96 17.05 11.43 -35.43
C GLU A 96 16.75 12.85 -35.97
N GLY A 97 16.02 13.70 -35.23
CA GLY A 97 15.65 15.04 -35.68
C GLY A 97 16.70 16.13 -35.42
N PRO A 98 17.07 17.00 -36.39
CA PRO A 98 17.99 18.11 -36.16
C PRO A 98 17.35 19.19 -35.28
N VAL A 99 18.14 19.72 -34.33
CA VAL A 99 17.75 20.83 -33.45
C VAL A 99 17.93 22.15 -34.19
N GLU A 100 16.90 22.67 -34.85
CA GLU A 100 16.87 24.05 -35.33
C GLU A 100 15.50 24.73 -35.15
N GLY A 101 15.52 25.89 -34.48
CA GLY A 101 14.74 27.05 -34.91
C GLY A 101 13.35 27.26 -34.30
N ALA A 102 13.29 27.73 -33.06
CA ALA A 102 12.11 28.42 -32.53
C ALA A 102 12.15 29.91 -32.93
N VAL A 103 11.37 30.36 -33.91
CA VAL A 103 11.06 31.79 -34.12
C VAL A 103 9.68 32.00 -34.78
N GLU A 104 8.89 32.85 -34.11
CA GLU A 104 7.80 33.73 -34.58
C GLU A 104 6.40 33.23 -34.99
N ALA A 105 5.44 33.83 -34.27
CA ALA A 105 4.03 33.92 -34.59
C ALA A 105 3.72 35.32 -35.15
N THR A 106 3.05 35.42 -36.30
CA THR A 106 2.21 36.57 -36.68
C THR A 106 1.29 36.22 -37.87
N GLY A 107 -0.01 36.51 -37.76
CA GLY A 107 -0.88 36.80 -38.92
C GLY A 107 -2.14 35.95 -39.09
N SER A 108 -3.31 36.56 -38.88
CA SER A 108 -4.64 36.13 -39.37
C SER A 108 -5.09 37.11 -40.49
N PRO A 109 -6.25 36.92 -41.14
CA PRO A 109 -6.72 35.75 -41.89
C PRO A 109 -7.25 36.16 -43.30
N GLU A 110 -7.25 35.28 -44.31
CA GLU A 110 -8.13 35.47 -45.48
C GLU A 110 -8.29 34.17 -46.28
N GLY A 111 -9.54 33.87 -46.67
CA GLY A 111 -9.81 33.17 -47.92
C GLY A 111 -10.18 31.67 -47.89
N THR A 112 -11.48 31.46 -48.11
CA THR A 112 -12.10 30.37 -48.91
C THR A 112 -12.25 28.95 -48.33
N VAL A 113 -13.52 28.62 -48.12
CA VAL A 113 -14.09 27.28 -47.95
C VAL A 113 -13.98 26.50 -49.25
N SER A 114 -13.50 25.26 -49.18
CA SER A 114 -13.78 24.20 -50.15
C SER A 114 -13.97 22.91 -49.38
N THR A 115 -15.16 22.35 -49.53
CA THR A 115 -15.65 21.10 -48.94
C THR A 115 -15.03 19.90 -49.63
N GLU A 116 -14.40 19.00 -48.87
CA GLU A 116 -14.44 17.53 -48.98
C GLU A 116 -13.29 16.93 -48.17
N ASP A 117 -13.55 16.65 -46.89
CA ASP A 117 -12.99 15.52 -46.13
C ASP A 117 -13.60 15.56 -44.73
N ALA A 118 -14.67 14.78 -44.53
CA ALA A 118 -15.30 14.59 -43.23
C ALA A 118 -14.44 13.65 -42.38
N VAL A 119 -13.29 14.15 -41.91
CA VAL A 119 -12.52 13.54 -40.84
C VAL A 119 -12.99 14.16 -39.52
N SER A 120 -13.40 13.28 -38.61
CA SER A 120 -13.90 13.54 -37.26
C SER A 120 -13.21 14.73 -36.57
N THR A 121 -13.92 15.85 -36.45
CA THR A 121 -13.49 17.01 -35.69
C THR A 121 -14.04 16.92 -34.27
N GLU A 122 -13.43 16.07 -33.43
CA GLU A 122 -13.60 16.25 -31.99
C GLU A 122 -12.97 17.61 -31.60
N PRO A 123 -13.68 18.50 -30.89
CA PRO A 123 -13.15 19.77 -30.45
C PRO A 123 -11.86 19.57 -29.65
N ARG A 124 -10.82 20.37 -29.93
CA ARG A 124 -9.50 20.28 -29.26
C ARG A 124 -9.58 20.23 -27.72
N GLY A 125 -10.62 20.81 -27.12
CA GLY A 125 -10.89 20.75 -25.68
C GLY A 125 -11.31 19.36 -25.17
N ILE A 126 -12.13 18.64 -25.94
CA ILE A 126 -12.55 17.27 -25.62
C ILE A 126 -11.37 16.31 -25.74
N ARG A 127 -10.52 16.49 -26.76
CA ARG A 127 -9.30 15.70 -26.93
C ARG A 127 -8.31 15.90 -25.78
N ARG A 128 -8.06 17.14 -25.34
CA ARG A 128 -7.21 17.42 -24.16
C ARG A 128 -7.79 16.87 -22.86
N LEU A 129 -9.11 16.96 -22.65
CA LEU A 129 -9.78 16.36 -21.49
C LEU A 129 -9.71 14.83 -21.51
N ARG A 130 -9.86 14.23 -22.69
CA ARG A 130 -9.73 12.78 -22.91
C ARG A 130 -8.30 12.31 -22.72
N ASP A 131 -7.31 13.05 -23.19
CA ASP A 131 -5.89 12.76 -23.02
C ASP A 131 -5.49 12.88 -21.54
N LEU A 132 -5.97 13.92 -20.83
CA LEU A 132 -5.80 14.08 -19.39
C LEU A 132 -6.48 12.94 -18.61
N ALA A 133 -7.73 12.62 -18.93
CA ALA A 133 -8.47 11.51 -18.32
C ALA A 133 -7.82 10.15 -18.59
N THR A 134 -7.28 9.93 -19.80
CA THR A 134 -6.60 8.69 -20.18
C THR A 134 -5.25 8.59 -19.46
N SER A 135 -4.52 9.69 -19.27
CA SER A 135 -3.26 9.71 -18.49
C SER A 135 -3.46 9.46 -16.99
N LEU A 136 -4.59 9.90 -16.42
CA LEU A 136 -4.96 9.63 -15.02
C LEU A 136 -5.50 8.20 -14.84
N ARG A 137 -6.10 7.63 -15.89
CA ARG A 137 -6.73 6.30 -15.88
C ARG A 137 -5.74 5.15 -16.03
N ARG A 138 -4.68 5.32 -16.85
CA ARG A 138 -3.72 4.24 -17.16
C ARG A 138 -3.00 3.65 -15.96
N PRO A 139 -2.48 4.46 -15.00
CA PRO A 139 -1.92 3.89 -13.79
C PRO A 139 -2.99 3.08 -13.04
N VAL A 140 -4.16 3.66 -12.76
CA VAL A 140 -5.20 3.01 -11.95
C VAL A 140 -5.62 1.66 -12.55
N GLU A 141 -5.66 1.55 -13.88
CA GLU A 141 -5.95 0.30 -14.60
C GLU A 141 -4.90 -0.81 -14.44
N ASP A 142 -3.64 -0.48 -14.14
CA ASP A 142 -2.58 -1.47 -13.93
C ASP A 142 -2.46 -1.91 -12.46
N PHE A 143 -2.78 -1.01 -11.52
CA PHE A 143 -2.79 -1.31 -10.09
C PHE A 143 -4.01 -2.13 -9.67
N VAL A 144 -5.21 -1.71 -10.08
CA VAL A 144 -6.48 -2.28 -9.58
C VAL A 144 -6.60 -3.78 -9.81
N PRO A 145 -6.27 -4.34 -11.00
CA PRO A 145 -6.38 -5.78 -11.22
C PRO A 145 -5.40 -6.60 -10.39
N VAL A 146 -4.20 -6.07 -10.12
CA VAL A 146 -3.21 -6.71 -9.24
C VAL A 146 -3.72 -6.71 -7.81
N PHE A 147 -4.11 -5.53 -7.31
CA PHE A 147 -4.67 -5.39 -5.97
C PHE A 147 -5.88 -6.29 -5.75
N LEU A 148 -6.86 -6.27 -6.67
CA LEU A 148 -8.04 -7.13 -6.59
C LEU A 148 -7.65 -8.61 -6.63
N GLY A 149 -6.72 -8.99 -7.51
CA GLY A 149 -6.20 -10.35 -7.57
C GLY A 149 -5.61 -10.78 -6.23
N ASP A 150 -4.78 -9.95 -5.62
CA ASP A 150 -4.13 -10.26 -4.36
C ASP A 150 -5.12 -10.33 -3.19
N VAL A 151 -6.14 -9.46 -3.16
CA VAL A 151 -7.29 -9.58 -2.24
C VAL A 151 -7.95 -10.95 -2.38
N MET A 152 -8.30 -11.35 -3.60
CA MET A 152 -8.97 -12.62 -3.86
C MET A 152 -8.08 -13.82 -3.51
N THR A 153 -6.79 -13.76 -3.84
CA THR A 153 -5.82 -14.79 -3.45
C THR A 153 -5.72 -14.90 -1.94
N TYR A 154 -5.51 -13.80 -1.23
CA TYR A 154 -5.42 -13.82 0.23
C TYR A 154 -6.67 -14.41 0.87
N VAL A 155 -7.86 -13.90 0.53
CA VAL A 155 -9.13 -14.41 1.10
C VAL A 155 -9.34 -15.89 0.78
N ALA A 156 -9.02 -16.33 -0.44
CA ALA A 156 -9.20 -17.73 -0.85
C ALA A 156 -8.16 -18.68 -0.24
N THR A 157 -6.95 -18.20 0.10
CA THR A 157 -5.83 -19.07 0.49
C THR A 157 -5.28 -18.82 1.89
N ARG A 158 -5.81 -17.87 2.67
CA ARG A 158 -5.33 -17.57 4.04
C ARG A 158 -5.44 -18.74 5.03
N GLY A 159 -6.25 -19.75 4.72
CA GLY A 159 -6.35 -20.97 5.50
C GLY A 159 -7.05 -20.78 6.86
N THR A 160 -6.73 -21.67 7.80
CA THR A 160 -7.23 -21.66 9.19
C THR A 160 -6.07 -21.75 10.17
N ALA A 161 -6.29 -21.55 11.46
CA ALA A 161 -5.25 -21.71 12.48
C ALA A 161 -4.52 -23.09 12.45
N GLN A 162 -5.20 -24.17 12.01
CA GLN A 162 -4.59 -25.51 11.90
C GLN A 162 -3.80 -25.73 10.61
N ALA A 163 -4.09 -24.94 9.57
CA ALA A 163 -3.46 -25.01 8.26
C ALA A 163 -3.41 -23.58 7.68
N PRO A 164 -2.53 -22.72 8.23
CA PRO A 164 -2.42 -21.34 7.78
C PRO A 164 -1.96 -21.29 6.32
N GLY A 165 -2.43 -20.28 5.61
CA GLY A 165 -2.03 -20.02 4.23
C GLY A 165 -0.59 -19.51 4.14
N PRO A 166 0.04 -19.60 2.96
CA PRO A 166 1.45 -19.23 2.79
C PRO A 166 1.76 -17.76 3.11
N ILE A 167 0.80 -16.85 2.87
CA ILE A 167 0.95 -15.43 3.24
C ILE A 167 0.94 -15.27 4.77
N VAL A 168 0.02 -15.96 5.44
CA VAL A 168 -0.10 -15.93 6.91
C VAL A 168 1.15 -16.54 7.55
N GLU A 169 1.57 -17.72 7.10
CA GLU A 169 2.80 -18.39 7.56
C GLU A 169 4.03 -17.48 7.45
N ARG A 170 4.16 -16.75 6.33
CA ARG A 170 5.28 -15.83 6.12
C ARG A 170 5.27 -14.67 7.10
N VAL A 171 4.10 -14.10 7.37
CA VAL A 171 4.00 -12.98 8.30
C VAL A 171 4.17 -13.44 9.74
N LEU A 172 3.61 -14.60 10.12
CA LEU A 172 3.85 -15.23 11.41
C LEU A 172 5.35 -15.49 11.64
N ALA A 173 6.05 -16.11 10.70
CA ALA A 173 7.50 -16.34 10.81
C ALA A 173 8.30 -15.05 10.99
N GLY A 174 7.90 -13.96 10.31
CA GLY A 174 8.51 -12.65 10.49
C GLY A 174 8.28 -12.05 11.89
N LEU A 175 7.07 -12.23 12.44
CA LEU A 175 6.72 -11.79 13.78
C LEU A 175 7.39 -12.64 14.86
N GLU A 176 7.54 -13.95 14.68
CA GLU A 176 8.29 -14.83 15.58
C GLU A 176 9.77 -14.45 15.64
N ALA A 177 10.40 -14.21 14.48
CA ALA A 177 11.78 -13.77 14.44
C ALA A 177 11.97 -12.39 15.11
N ALA A 178 10.97 -11.51 15.00
CA ALA A 178 10.94 -10.27 15.78
C ALA A 178 10.78 -10.56 17.28
N ALA A 179 9.84 -11.40 17.69
CA ALA A 179 9.61 -11.76 19.08
C ALA A 179 10.85 -12.36 19.74
N PHE A 180 11.55 -13.25 19.05
CA PHE A 180 12.84 -13.81 19.50
C PHE A 180 13.89 -12.71 19.73
N ALA A 181 13.99 -11.74 18.81
CA ALA A 181 14.90 -10.62 18.96
C ALA A 181 14.50 -9.68 20.12
N ALA A 182 13.21 -9.48 20.32
CA ALA A 182 12.62 -8.70 21.41
C ALA A 182 12.85 -9.33 22.80
N GLU A 183 12.62 -10.63 22.93
CA GLU A 183 12.72 -11.37 24.19
C GLU A 183 14.12 -11.25 24.80
N SER A 184 15.17 -11.37 23.99
CA SER A 184 16.56 -11.26 24.42
C SER A 184 16.92 -9.92 25.08
N ARG A 185 16.05 -8.91 24.93
CA ARG A 185 16.28 -7.54 25.40
C ARG A 185 15.15 -6.98 26.26
N GLY A 186 14.05 -7.72 26.47
CA GLY A 186 12.88 -7.24 27.21
C GLY A 186 12.17 -6.08 26.52
N GLU A 187 12.06 -6.16 25.20
CA GLU A 187 11.85 -5.02 24.32
C GLU A 187 10.54 -5.15 23.50
N PRO A 188 9.73 -4.10 23.34
CA PRO A 188 8.46 -4.16 22.59
C PRO A 188 8.63 -4.38 21.09
N ILE A 189 7.62 -4.98 20.46
CA ILE A 189 7.49 -5.14 19.01
C ILE A 189 6.60 -4.03 18.44
N VAL A 190 7.15 -3.25 17.50
CA VAL A 190 6.37 -2.28 16.72
C VAL A 190 6.16 -2.79 15.31
N VAL A 191 4.90 -2.84 14.87
CA VAL A 191 4.54 -3.24 13.51
C VAL A 191 4.04 -2.02 12.74
N LEU A 192 4.65 -1.76 11.58
CA LEU A 192 4.12 -0.85 10.56
C LEU A 192 3.62 -1.69 9.39
N THR A 193 2.35 -1.54 9.06
CA THR A 193 1.77 -2.14 7.86
C THR A 193 1.41 -1.07 6.85
N HIS A 194 1.49 -1.42 5.57
CA HIS A 194 1.01 -0.59 4.47
C HIS A 194 0.03 -1.37 3.60
N SER A 195 -1.06 -0.74 3.18
CA SER A 195 -2.03 -1.35 2.26
C SER A 195 -2.56 -2.67 2.82
N MET A 196 -2.61 -3.71 1.98
CA MET A 196 -3.04 -5.07 2.35
C MET A 196 -2.25 -5.73 3.50
N GLY A 197 -1.08 -5.20 3.88
CA GLY A 197 -0.39 -5.69 5.08
C GLY A 197 -1.25 -5.57 6.33
N GLY A 198 -2.14 -4.59 6.39
CA GLY A 198 -3.02 -4.38 7.53
C GLY A 198 -4.02 -5.52 7.74
N GLN A 199 -4.59 -6.05 6.66
CA GLN A 199 -5.55 -7.17 6.69
C GLN A 199 -4.89 -8.44 7.20
N VAL A 200 -3.68 -8.71 6.70
CA VAL A 200 -2.93 -9.90 7.13
C VAL A 200 -2.62 -9.82 8.62
N VAL A 201 -2.16 -8.66 9.11
CA VAL A 201 -1.89 -8.46 10.53
C VAL A 201 -3.18 -8.52 11.35
N TYR A 202 -4.30 -7.99 10.86
CA TYR A 202 -5.59 -8.03 11.55
C TYR A 202 -6.08 -9.47 11.75
N ASP A 203 -6.13 -10.30 10.69
CA ASP A 203 -6.46 -11.73 10.81
C ASP A 203 -5.46 -12.44 11.75
N ILE A 204 -4.17 -12.08 11.72
CA ILE A 204 -3.17 -12.68 12.62
C ILE A 204 -3.49 -12.41 14.09
N VAL A 205 -3.75 -11.16 14.48
CA VAL A 205 -3.98 -10.81 15.89
C VAL A 205 -5.38 -11.16 16.39
N THR A 206 -6.36 -11.32 15.50
CA THR A 206 -7.75 -11.67 15.88
C THR A 206 -8.05 -13.16 15.75
N HIS A 207 -7.53 -13.83 14.71
CA HIS A 207 -7.83 -15.23 14.42
C HIS A 207 -6.68 -16.17 14.80
N PHE A 208 -5.49 -15.95 14.23
CA PHE A 208 -4.40 -16.94 14.26
C PHE A 208 -3.69 -17.00 15.61
N LEU A 209 -3.12 -15.90 16.11
CA LEU A 209 -2.39 -15.90 17.38
C LEU A 209 -3.22 -16.42 18.57
N PRO A 210 -4.52 -16.06 18.72
CA PRO A 210 -5.36 -16.62 19.78
C PRO A 210 -5.57 -18.15 19.71
N ARG A 211 -5.31 -18.76 18.55
CA ARG A 211 -5.61 -20.18 18.27
C ARG A 211 -4.37 -21.03 18.00
N MET A 212 -3.18 -20.44 18.05
CA MET A 212 -1.91 -21.10 17.78
C MET A 212 -0.98 -21.00 19.01
N PRO A 213 -1.10 -21.92 19.99
CA PRO A 213 -0.33 -21.91 21.22
C PRO A 213 1.20 -21.83 21.03
N GLU A 214 1.71 -22.39 19.95
CA GLU A 214 3.11 -22.32 19.54
C GLU A 214 3.62 -20.89 19.33
N HIS A 215 2.73 -19.93 19.05
CA HIS A 215 3.04 -18.52 18.86
C HIS A 215 2.70 -17.65 20.08
N GLN A 216 2.42 -18.22 21.26
CA GLN A 216 2.03 -17.46 22.46
C GLN A 216 3.03 -16.38 22.91
N GLY A 217 4.31 -16.51 22.53
CA GLY A 217 5.32 -15.48 22.80
C GLY A 217 5.24 -14.25 21.89
N VAL A 218 4.38 -14.27 20.86
CA VAL A 218 4.22 -13.16 19.91
C VAL A 218 3.14 -12.20 20.39
N ARG A 219 3.56 -10.97 20.67
CA ARG A 219 2.70 -9.83 20.97
C ARG A 219 3.17 -8.60 20.20
N ILE A 220 2.24 -7.91 19.55
CA ILE A 220 2.49 -6.62 18.92
C ILE A 220 2.16 -5.53 19.93
N ASP A 221 3.17 -4.88 20.50
CA ASP A 221 2.94 -3.83 21.50
C ASP A 221 2.37 -2.54 20.88
N PHE A 222 2.74 -2.24 19.62
CA PHE A 222 2.15 -1.14 18.87
C PHE A 222 2.05 -1.46 17.38
N TRP A 223 0.86 -1.29 16.80
CA TRP A 223 0.59 -1.46 15.38
C TRP A 223 0.19 -0.14 14.73
N CYS A 224 0.87 0.23 13.64
CA CYS A 224 0.43 1.27 12.72
C CYS A 224 -0.11 0.65 11.43
N ALA A 225 -1.39 0.84 11.17
CA ALA A 225 -2.07 0.46 9.93
C ALA A 225 -2.12 1.65 8.98
N ALA A 226 -1.15 1.77 8.07
CA ALA A 226 -1.08 2.88 7.12
C ALA A 226 -1.74 2.52 5.80
N ALA A 227 -2.62 3.40 5.32
CA ALA A 227 -3.33 3.22 4.06
C ALA A 227 -4.03 1.86 3.96
N SER A 228 -4.56 1.36 5.08
CA SER A 228 -5.14 0.02 5.15
C SER A 228 -6.61 0.02 4.74
N GLN A 229 -7.13 -1.17 4.39
CA GLN A 229 -8.58 -1.38 4.17
C GLN A 229 -9.19 -2.19 5.32
N VAL A 230 -8.62 -2.13 6.54
CA VAL A 230 -9.06 -2.96 7.67
C VAL A 230 -10.51 -2.67 8.04
N GLY A 231 -10.87 -1.40 8.26
CA GLY A 231 -12.27 -1.06 8.57
C GLY A 231 -13.25 -1.46 7.46
N TYR A 232 -12.86 -1.30 6.19
CA TYR A 232 -13.68 -1.73 5.06
C TYR A 232 -13.85 -3.25 4.98
N PHE A 233 -12.81 -4.02 5.26
CA PHE A 233 -12.89 -5.49 5.27
C PHE A 233 -13.77 -6.00 6.42
N GLU A 234 -13.66 -5.38 7.60
CA GLU A 234 -14.53 -5.72 8.73
C GLU A 234 -15.98 -5.36 8.43
N GLU A 235 -16.25 -4.18 7.86
CA GLU A 235 -17.60 -3.75 7.46
C GLU A 235 -18.25 -4.70 6.44
N LEU A 236 -17.45 -5.26 5.52
CA LEU A 236 -17.90 -6.25 4.54
C LEU A 236 -17.96 -7.69 5.08
N GLY A 237 -17.55 -7.93 6.33
CA GLY A 237 -17.51 -9.26 6.93
C GLY A 237 -16.46 -10.20 6.30
N LEU A 238 -15.33 -9.65 5.85
CA LEU A 238 -14.32 -10.40 5.11
C LEU A 238 -13.25 -11.06 5.99
N PHE A 239 -13.10 -10.72 7.27
CA PHE A 239 -12.13 -11.36 8.15
C PHE A 239 -12.66 -12.68 8.72
N LEU A 240 -11.75 -13.53 9.21
CA LEU A 240 -12.12 -14.83 9.77
C LEU A 240 -12.95 -14.70 11.06
N GLU A 241 -12.76 -13.62 11.81
CA GLU A 241 -13.52 -13.31 13.03
C GLU A 241 -14.66 -12.31 12.82
N SER A 242 -14.88 -11.81 11.58
CA SER A 242 -15.97 -10.89 11.34
C SER A 242 -17.32 -11.57 11.61
N ALA A 243 -18.24 -10.82 12.22
CA ALA A 243 -19.58 -11.29 12.54
C ALA A 243 -20.62 -10.41 11.82
N PRO A 244 -20.89 -10.62 10.52
CA PRO A 244 -21.73 -9.72 9.72
C PRO A 244 -23.19 -9.62 10.23
N ASP A 245 -23.68 -10.62 10.96
CA ASP A 245 -25.04 -10.64 11.52
C ASP A 245 -25.17 -9.93 12.88
N ARG A 246 -24.06 -9.40 13.41
CA ARG A 246 -23.96 -8.78 14.74
C ARG A 246 -24.72 -7.45 14.87
N GLY A 247 -25.13 -6.85 13.75
CA GLY A 247 -25.76 -5.53 13.71
C GLY A 247 -24.74 -4.37 13.73
N PRO A 248 -25.20 -3.11 13.79
CA PRO A 248 -24.42 -1.93 13.41
C PRO A 248 -23.39 -1.46 14.47
N GLY A 249 -23.13 -2.25 15.51
CA GLY A 249 -22.21 -1.87 16.58
C GLY A 249 -20.75 -2.23 16.25
N PRO A 250 -19.76 -1.42 16.68
CA PRO A 250 -18.34 -1.60 16.35
C PRO A 250 -17.73 -2.89 16.92
N THR A 251 -17.07 -3.69 16.09
CA THR A 251 -16.39 -4.94 16.48
C THR A 251 -15.40 -4.71 17.63
N ALA A 252 -15.30 -5.69 18.53
CA ALA A 252 -14.39 -5.60 19.67
C ALA A 252 -12.94 -5.43 19.21
N TYR A 253 -12.17 -4.65 19.97
CA TYR A 253 -10.73 -4.53 19.75
C TYR A 253 -10.04 -5.91 19.81
N PRO A 254 -8.98 -6.15 19.02
CA PRO A 254 -8.24 -7.41 19.09
C PRO A 254 -7.75 -7.73 20.52
N PRO A 255 -7.61 -9.01 20.90
CA PRO A 255 -7.20 -9.38 22.25
C PRO A 255 -5.90 -8.69 22.70
N SER A 256 -5.92 -8.08 23.89
CA SER A 256 -4.78 -7.30 24.44
C SER A 256 -3.54 -8.15 24.73
N GLU A 257 -3.72 -9.47 24.80
CA GLU A 257 -2.67 -10.49 24.85
C GLU A 257 -1.78 -10.45 23.60
N HIS A 258 -2.36 -10.10 22.44
CA HIS A 258 -1.65 -10.11 21.16
C HIS A 258 -1.47 -8.72 20.53
N LEU A 259 -2.26 -7.73 20.94
CA LEU A 259 -2.17 -6.36 20.44
C LEU A 259 -2.30 -5.32 21.57
N GLY A 260 -1.26 -4.50 21.75
CA GLY A 260 -1.26 -3.36 22.66
C GLY A 260 -1.99 -2.16 22.06
N GLY A 261 -1.24 -1.21 21.51
CA GLY A 261 -1.79 -0.03 20.84
C GLY A 261 -1.99 -0.23 19.34
N TRP A 262 -3.00 0.44 18.78
CA TRP A 262 -3.26 0.46 17.34
C TRP A 262 -3.57 1.88 16.87
N TRP A 263 -2.75 2.37 15.96
CA TRP A 263 -3.01 3.57 15.17
C TRP A 263 -3.35 3.23 13.72
N ASN A 264 -4.58 3.50 13.30
CA ASN A 264 -4.98 3.49 11.90
C ASN A 264 -4.79 4.90 11.30
N VAL A 265 -4.15 4.96 10.14
CA VAL A 265 -3.90 6.22 9.44
C VAL A 265 -4.36 6.13 7.99
N TRP A 266 -5.16 7.11 7.59
CA TRP A 266 -5.85 7.17 6.31
C TRP A 266 -5.81 8.59 5.75
N ASP A 267 -6.23 8.76 4.50
CA ASP A 267 -6.40 10.08 3.90
C ASP A 267 -7.54 10.10 2.87
N HIS A 268 -8.24 11.22 2.83
CA HIS A 268 -9.37 11.45 1.94
C HIS A 268 -9.03 11.35 0.44
N ALA A 269 -7.79 11.63 0.03
CA ALA A 269 -7.36 11.52 -1.36
C ALA A 269 -6.89 10.11 -1.75
N ASP A 270 -6.72 9.21 -0.78
CA ASP A 270 -6.31 7.83 -1.00
C ASP A 270 -7.53 6.90 -1.02
N LEU A 271 -7.90 6.48 -2.24
CA LEU A 271 -9.08 5.64 -2.51
C LEU A 271 -9.01 4.24 -1.92
N LEU A 272 -7.86 3.85 -1.37
CA LEU A 272 -7.63 2.54 -0.78
C LEU A 272 -7.30 2.65 0.71
N SER A 273 -7.41 3.83 1.31
CA SER A 273 -7.30 3.99 2.75
C SER A 273 -8.68 4.19 3.36
N PHE A 274 -8.97 3.45 4.42
CA PHE A 274 -10.27 3.47 5.07
C PHE A 274 -10.12 3.74 6.56
N ARG A 275 -11.14 4.41 7.12
CA ARG A 275 -11.28 4.58 8.56
C ARG A 275 -11.53 3.22 9.22
N ALA A 276 -11.07 3.10 10.45
CA ALA A 276 -11.41 1.98 11.33
C ALA A 276 -12.29 2.43 12.51
N GLU A 277 -12.26 3.72 12.86
CA GLU A 277 -13.14 4.31 13.87
C GLU A 277 -14.61 4.12 13.49
N GLY A 278 -15.42 3.71 14.46
CA GLY A 278 -16.84 3.40 14.26
C GLY A 278 -17.12 2.00 13.73
N VAL A 279 -16.09 1.31 13.20
CA VAL A 279 -16.18 -0.11 12.80
C VAL A 279 -15.54 -1.02 13.83
N ILE A 280 -14.42 -0.59 14.45
CA ILE A 280 -13.72 -1.34 15.49
C ILE A 280 -13.51 -0.45 16.71
N ASP A 281 -13.87 -0.96 17.88
CA ASP A 281 -13.77 -0.24 19.15
C ASP A 281 -12.32 0.02 19.54
N GLY A 282 -12.04 1.20 20.10
CA GLY A 282 -10.75 1.50 20.74
C GLY A 282 -9.58 1.80 19.80
N VAL A 283 -9.80 1.86 18.48
CA VAL A 283 -8.75 2.23 17.50
C VAL A 283 -8.44 3.73 17.59
N ASP A 284 -7.16 4.10 17.71
CA ASP A 284 -6.71 5.47 17.46
C ASP A 284 -6.72 5.69 15.94
N ASP A 285 -7.67 6.46 15.43
CA ASP A 285 -7.85 6.67 14.00
C ASP A 285 -7.52 8.13 13.63
N SER A 286 -6.70 8.36 12.60
CA SER A 286 -6.30 9.73 12.23
C SER A 286 -6.15 9.93 10.74
N ALA A 287 -6.64 11.06 10.26
CA ALA A 287 -6.34 11.54 8.91
C ALA A 287 -4.86 12.00 8.83
N PHE A 288 -4.17 11.67 7.74
CA PHE A 288 -2.84 12.19 7.43
C PHE A 288 -2.84 12.95 6.11
N PHE A 289 -3.00 14.27 6.21
CA PHE A 289 -3.02 15.15 5.05
C PHE A 289 -1.61 15.59 4.66
N ALA A 290 -0.99 14.91 3.70
CA ALA A 290 0.20 15.43 3.03
C ALA A 290 -0.25 16.48 1.99
N ALA A 291 0.06 17.76 2.23
CA ALA A 291 -0.34 18.86 1.35
C ALA A 291 0.21 18.69 -0.09
N GLY A 292 -0.63 18.83 -1.12
CA GLY A 292 -0.12 19.33 -2.41
C GLY A 292 -0.78 18.91 -3.72
N THR A 293 -1.47 17.77 -3.87
CA THR A 293 -2.12 17.42 -5.16
C THR A 293 -3.32 16.47 -4.99
N LEU A 294 -4.31 16.57 -5.89
CA LEU A 294 -5.46 15.66 -6.07
C LEU A 294 -5.07 14.28 -6.63
N ALA A 295 -3.77 13.94 -6.62
CA ALA A 295 -3.30 12.65 -7.11
C ALA A 295 -3.46 11.60 -6.00
N THR A 296 -4.13 10.50 -6.33
CA THR A 296 -4.31 9.31 -5.48
C THR A 296 -2.96 8.60 -5.27
N ASP A 297 -2.10 9.16 -4.42
CA ASP A 297 -0.81 8.55 -4.08
C ASP A 297 -0.92 7.76 -2.76
N HIS A 298 -1.33 6.51 -2.90
CA HIS A 298 -1.43 5.52 -1.82
C HIS A 298 -0.11 5.37 -1.02
N TYR A 299 1.04 5.65 -1.66
CA TYR A 299 2.37 5.47 -1.08
C TYR A 299 2.91 6.66 -0.31
N ARG A 300 2.25 7.81 -0.38
CA ARG A 300 2.81 9.08 0.11
C ARG A 300 3.14 9.07 1.61
N TYR A 301 2.41 8.29 2.42
CA TYR A 301 2.65 8.16 3.86
C TYR A 301 4.11 7.74 4.10
N LEU A 302 4.56 6.76 3.32
CA LEU A 302 5.89 6.15 3.44
C LEU A 302 7.02 7.05 2.94
N ARG A 303 6.71 8.11 2.18
CA ARG A 303 7.70 9.13 1.75
C ARG A 303 7.81 10.29 2.74
N ASN A 304 6.78 10.51 3.55
CA ASN A 304 6.65 11.71 4.35
C ASN A 304 7.33 11.54 5.71
N VAL A 305 8.34 12.36 6.00
CA VAL A 305 9.06 12.33 7.27
C VAL A 305 8.16 12.59 8.49
N ASP A 306 7.12 13.41 8.34
CA ASP A 306 6.20 13.76 9.43
C ASP A 306 5.28 12.60 9.80
N PHE A 307 5.02 11.68 8.88
CA PHE A 307 4.35 10.41 9.20
C PHE A 307 5.18 9.63 10.23
N TYR A 308 6.48 9.45 9.99
CA TYR A 308 7.36 8.72 10.90
C TYR A 308 7.58 9.43 12.24
N ARG A 309 7.62 10.77 12.25
CA ARG A 309 7.66 11.54 13.50
C ARG A 309 6.39 11.37 14.32
N THR A 310 5.23 11.35 13.66
CA THR A 310 3.94 11.10 14.30
C THR A 310 3.86 9.68 14.83
N LEU A 311 4.29 8.69 14.05
CA LEU A 311 4.41 7.30 14.47
C LEU A 311 5.26 7.18 15.73
N ALA A 312 6.43 7.79 15.74
CA ALA A 312 7.32 7.82 16.89
C ALA A 312 6.67 8.43 18.14
N ALA A 313 5.90 9.51 17.99
CA ALA A 313 5.18 10.12 19.10
C ALA A 313 4.08 9.20 19.68
N LYS A 314 3.29 8.57 18.81
CA LYS A 314 2.23 7.64 19.22
C LYS A 314 2.78 6.37 19.87
N VAL A 315 3.88 5.84 19.34
CA VAL A 315 4.61 4.72 19.94
C VAL A 315 5.07 5.06 21.36
N ARG A 316 5.69 6.24 21.59
CA ARG A 316 6.07 6.67 22.95
C ARG A 316 4.87 6.79 23.89
N ALA A 317 3.76 7.34 23.40
CA ALA A 317 2.55 7.51 24.20
C ALA A 317 1.96 6.16 24.62
N SER A 318 1.91 5.19 23.70
CA SER A 318 1.34 3.87 23.98
C SER A 318 2.23 3.00 24.87
N ILE A 319 3.53 2.95 24.59
CA ILE A 319 4.49 2.14 25.37
C ILE A 319 4.76 2.78 26.74
N GLY A 320 4.76 4.12 26.84
CA GLY A 320 4.92 4.82 28.12
C GLY A 320 3.76 4.63 29.09
N GLN A 321 2.56 4.31 28.59
CA GLN A 321 1.38 4.00 29.42
C GLN A 321 1.36 2.56 29.95
N THR A 322 2.24 1.67 29.45
CA THR A 322 2.30 0.25 29.80
C THR A 322 3.47 -0.10 30.74
N GLY A 323 4.20 0.90 31.25
CA GLY A 323 5.22 0.70 32.30
C GLY A 323 4.60 0.25 33.64
N PRO A 324 5.31 -0.53 34.48
CA PRO A 324 4.75 -1.11 35.68
C PRO A 324 4.29 -0.03 36.66
N ALA A 325 3.04 -0.16 37.13
CA ALA A 325 2.52 0.55 38.29
C ALA A 325 3.12 0.00 39.59
#